data_AF-A0A836TT90-F1
#
_entry.id   AF-A0A836TT90-F1
#
_cell.length_a   1.000
_cell.length_b   1.000
_cell.length_c   1.000
_cell.angle_alpha   90.00
_cell.angle_beta   90.00
_cell.angle_gamma   90.00
#
_symmetry.space_group_name_H-M   'P 1'
#
loop_
_entity.id
_entity.type
_entity.pdbx_description
1 polymer ?
#
loop_
_entity_poly.entity_id
_entity_poly.type
_entity_poly.pdbx_seq_one_letter_code
_entity_poly.pdbx_strand_id
1 'polypeptide(L)' 'MVRIYDLVDTFIANGAAMKPSEKPRQKTIENALEMLRLRGIVSENEDVFQIVGARRTLIDYYANSLAHFNFQ' A
#
# COMPACT_ATOMS: atom_id res chain seq x y z
N MET A 1 10.66 8.92 4.76
CA MET A 1 9.95 8.69 3.48
C MET A 1 10.24 7.26 3.06
N VAL A 2 9.21 6.44 2.87
CA VAL A 2 9.37 5.01 2.57
C VAL A 2 8.99 4.78 1.12
N ARG A 3 9.81 4.03 0.37
CA ARG A 3 9.51 3.71 -1.03
C ARG A 3 8.56 2.53 -1.07
N ILE A 4 7.53 2.62 -1.92
CA ILE A 4 6.48 1.60 -2.00
C ILE A 4 7.03 0.22 -2.40
N TYR A 5 8.08 0.16 -3.21
CA TYR A 5 8.70 -1.11 -3.61
C TYR A 5 9.39 -1.81 -2.43
N ASP A 6 10.07 -1.05 -1.57
CA ASP A 6 10.73 -1.59 -0.37
C ASP A 6 9.68 -2.16 0.60
N LEU A 7 8.50 -1.53 0.69
CA LEU A 7 7.37 -2.06 1.46
C LEU A 7 6.84 -3.36 0.87
N VAL A 8 6.66 -3.43 -0.45
CA VAL A 8 6.20 -4.67 -1.11
C VAL A 8 7.20 -5.80 -0.87
N ASP A 9 8.49 -5.53 -0.98
CA ASP A 9 9.53 -6.52 -0.69
C ASP A 9 9.53 -6.96 0.78
N THR A 10 9.29 -6.02 1.70
CA THR A 10 9.13 -6.32 3.13
C THR A 10 7.90 -7.19 3.40
N PHE A 11 6.77 -6.94 2.73
CA PHE A 11 5.57 -7.77 2.86
C PHE A 11 5.83 -9.19 2.34
N ILE A 12 6.47 -9.35 1.18
CA ILE A 12 6.83 -10.66 0.62
C ILE A 12 7.78 -11.40 1.60
N ALA A 13 8.81 -10.72 2.11
CA ALA A 13 9.77 -11.32 3.04
C ALA A 13 9.12 -11.78 4.36
N ASN A 14 8.08 -11.08 4.81
CA ASN A 14 7.33 -11.39 6.02
C ASN A 14 6.23 -12.45 5.82
N GLY A 15 6.23 -13.16 4.69
CA GLY A 15 5.30 -14.26 4.44
C GLY A 15 3.93 -13.83 3.91
N ALA A 16 3.81 -12.61 3.36
CA ALA A 16 2.57 -12.22 2.68
C ALA A 16 2.17 -13.23 1.61
N ALA A 17 0.86 -13.42 1.41
CA ALA A 17 0.27 -14.28 0.37
C ALA A 17 0.51 -13.78 -1.07
N MET A 18 1.65 -13.14 -1.34
CA MET A 18 2.08 -12.67 -2.64
C MET A 18 3.45 -13.28 -2.95
N LYS A 19 3.52 -14.08 -4.01
CA LYS A 19 4.78 -14.62 -4.52
C LYS A 19 5.56 -13.52 -5.24
N PRO A 20 6.89 -13.63 -5.35
CA PRO A 20 7.71 -12.68 -6.11
C PRO A 20 7.23 -12.49 -7.57
N SER A 21 6.71 -13.54 -8.19
CA SER A 21 6.14 -13.50 -9.55
C SER A 21 4.84 -12.69 -9.65
N GLU A 22 4.17 -12.45 -8.53
CA GLU A 22 2.90 -11.72 -8.43
C GLU A 22 3.14 -10.25 -8.05
N LYS A 23 4.40 -9.82 -7.92
CA LYS A 23 4.77 -8.45 -7.61
C LYS A 23 4.13 -7.50 -8.64
N PRO A 24 3.33 -6.52 -8.21
CA PRO A 24 2.68 -5.60 -9.13
C PRO A 24 3.72 -4.81 -9.91
N ARG A 25 3.49 -4.64 -11.21
CA ARG A 25 4.30 -3.76 -12.05
C ARG A 25 4.15 -2.32 -11.59
N GLN A 26 5.14 -1.49 -11.88
CA GLN A 26 5.12 -0.06 -11.54
C GLN A 26 3.82 0.64 -11.95
N LYS A 27 3.41 0.46 -13.21
CA LYS A 27 2.16 1.04 -13.73
C LYS A 27 0.92 0.61 -12.96
N THR A 28 0.90 -0.61 -12.41
CA THR A 28 -0.21 -1.09 -11.59
C THR A 28 -0.30 -0.33 -10.26
N ILE A 29 0.86 -0.07 -9.63
CA ILE A 29 0.93 0.71 -8.39
C ILE A 29 0.53 2.16 -8.64
N GLU A 30 1.04 2.77 -9.71
CA GLU A 30 0.69 4.15 -10.11
C GLU A 30 -0.82 4.29 -10.35
N ASN A 31 -1.42 3.37 -11.11
CA ASN A 31 -2.86 3.36 -11.33
C ASN A 31 -3.66 3.19 -10.03
N ALA A 32 -3.18 2.37 -9.10
CA ALA A 32 -3.83 2.18 -7.80
C ALA A 32 -3.76 3.47 -6.96
N LEU A 33 -2.60 4.12 -6.90
CA LEU A 33 -2.42 5.39 -6.18
C LEU A 33 -3.30 6.50 -6.78
N GLU A 34 -3.38 6.58 -8.10
CA GLU A 34 -4.26 7.54 -8.78
C GLU A 34 -5.73 7.28 -8.45
N MET A 35 -6.16 6.02 -8.45
CA MET A 35 -7.52 5.65 -8.04
C MET A 35 -7.82 6.02 -6.58
N LEU A 36 -6.85 5.87 -5.68
CA LEU A 36 -6.99 6.29 -4.29
C LEU A 36 -7.05 7.82 -4.16
N ARG A 37 -6.26 8.54 -4.98
CA ARG A 37 -6.26 10.01 -5.04
C ARG A 37 -7.60 10.55 -5.52
N LEU A 38 -8.11 10.03 -6.63
CA LEU A 38 -9.43 10.39 -7.19
C LEU A 38 -10.58 10.16 -6.20
N ARG A 39 -10.46 9.15 -5.34
CA ARG A 39 -11.45 8.84 -4.29
C ARG A 39 -11.27 9.66 -3.02
N GLY A 40 -10.30 10.56 -2.95
CA GLY A 40 -9.98 11.36 -1.78
C GLY A 40 -9.47 10.53 -0.60
N ILE A 41 -8.82 9.39 -0.88
CA ILE A 41 -8.22 8.51 0.14
C ILE A 41 -6.80 8.98 0.45
N VAL A 42 -6.06 9.36 -0.58
CA VAL A 42 -4.72 9.93 -0.47
C VAL A 42 -4.66 11.29 -1.15
N SER A 43 -3.72 12.12 -0.71
CA SER A 43 -3.31 13.35 -1.39
C SER A 43 -1.88 13.20 -1.86
N GLU A 44 -1.57 13.72 -3.03
CA GLU A 44 -0.23 13.76 -3.59
C GLU A 44 0.37 15.16 -3.42
N ASN A 45 1.62 15.24 -2.99
CA ASN A 45 2.40 16.46 -2.93
C ASN A 45 3.86 16.12 -3.28
N GLU A 46 4.42 16.72 -4.33
CA GLU A 46 5.80 16.50 -4.78
C GLU A 46 6.19 15.02 -4.85
N ASP A 47 5.40 14.21 -5.57
CA ASP A 47 5.56 12.75 -5.72
C ASP A 47 5.43 11.94 -4.41
N VAL A 48 4.93 12.56 -3.34
CA VAL A 48 4.66 11.91 -2.06
C VAL A 48 3.16 11.77 -1.83
N PHE A 49 2.72 10.53 -1.63
CA PHE A 49 1.34 10.23 -1.27
C PHE A 49 1.16 10.19 0.25
N GLN A 50 0.13 10.87 0.75
CA GLN A 50 -0.24 10.90 2.16
C GLN A 50 -1.71 10.55 2.33
N ILE A 51 -2.06 9.87 3.42
CA ILE A 51 -3.46 9.51 3.73
C ILE A 51 -4.25 10.75 4.14
N VAL A 52 -5.45 10.92 3.60
CA VAL A 52 -6.38 11.97 4.01
C VAL A 52 -7.02 11.61 5.36
N GLY A 53 -6.89 12.50 6.34
CA GLY A 53 -7.05 12.23 7.78
C GLY A 53 -8.32 11.46 8.20
N ALA A 54 -9.49 11.76 7.61
CA ALA A 54 -10.74 11.08 7.97
C ALA A 54 -10.74 9.56 7.67
N ARG A 55 -9.82 9.09 6.83
CA ARG A 55 -9.75 7.69 6.38
C ARG A 55 -8.58 6.92 7.01
N ARG A 56 -7.76 7.58 7.83
CA ARG A 56 -6.58 6.98 8.45
C ARG A 56 -6.91 5.77 9.32
N THR A 57 -7.91 5.87 10.20
CA THR A 57 -8.32 4.76 11.05
C THR A 57 -8.71 3.50 10.27
N LEU A 58 -9.44 3.68 9.15
CA LEU A 58 -9.86 2.56 8.31
C LEU A 58 -8.68 1.94 7.56
N ILE A 59 -7.77 2.76 7.04
CA ILE A 59 -6.56 2.29 6.36
C ILE A 59 -5.65 1.56 7.34
N ASP A 60 -5.45 2.10 8.54
CA ASP A 60 -4.67 1.48 9.60
C ASP A 60 -5.29 0.12 10.01
N TYR A 61 -6.62 0.04 10.10
CA TYR A 61 -7.32 -1.24 10.32
C TYR A 61 -7.02 -2.28 9.23
N TYR A 62 -7.14 -1.90 7.94
CA TYR A 62 -6.84 -2.82 6.83
C TYR A 62 -5.36 -3.19 6.77
N ALA A 63 -4.46 -2.25 7.04
CA ALA A 63 -3.01 -2.49 7.06
C ALA A 63 -2.65 -3.51 8.15
N ASN A 64 -3.21 -3.34 9.35
CA ASN A 64 -3.03 -4.28 10.45
C ASN A 64 -3.61 -5.66 10.11
N SER A 65 -4.81 -5.69 9.53
CA SER A 65 -5.43 -6.95 9.09
C SER A 65 -4.53 -7.67 8.06
N LEU A 66 -4.04 -6.98 7.03
CA LEU A 66 -3.16 -7.57 6.02
C LEU A 66 -1.81 -8.04 6.58
N ALA A 67 -1.25 -7.32 7.55
CA ALA A 67 -0.06 -7.75 8.25
C ALA A 67 -0.34 -9.06 9.01
N HIS A 68 -1.41 -9.12 9.82
CA HIS A 68 -1.71 -10.26 10.67
C HIS A 68 -2.34 -11.46 9.95
N PHE A 69 -2.99 -11.28 8.79
CA PHE A 69 -3.60 -12.36 8.01
C PHE A 69 -2.59 -13.35 7.42
N ASN A 70 -1.31 -12.98 7.39
CA ASN A 70 -0.22 -13.77 6.79
C ASN A 70 0.75 -14.40 7.82
N PHE A 71 0.49 -14.25 9.12
CA PHE A 71 1.37 -14.76 10.19
C PHE A 71 0.81 -15.99 10.94
N GLN A 72 0.01 -16.85 10.28
CA GLN A 72 -0.39 -18.16 10.82
C GLN A 72 0.07 -19.31 9.94
#